data_AF-A0A5C7ZX22-F1
#
_entry.id   AF-A0A5C7ZX22-F1
#
_cell.length_a   1.000
_cell.length_b   1.000
_cell.length_c   1.000
_cell.angle_alpha   90.00
_cell.angle_beta   90.00
_cell.angle_gamma   90.00
#
_symmetry.space_group_name_H-M   'P 1'
#
loop_
_entity.id
_entity.type
_entity.pdbx_description
1 polymer ?
#
loop_
_entity_poly.entity_id
_entity_poly.type
_entity_poly.pdbx_seq_one_letter_code
_entity_poly.pdbx_strand_id
1 'polypeptide(L)'
;MFDIGFSELMVIGIVALLVIGPERLPRVARTLGHLLGRAQRYVNDVKSDINREIQLDELKKLQTQVTESARALEDSVRKEYDSARSAVESPVNAAVAELQASTQPVAEALPPAPPLASAQATALETPHKPAA
;
A
#
# COMPACT_ATOMS: atom_id res chain seq x y z
N MET A 1 11.21 6.68 9.00
CA MET A 1 12.65 6.40 9.19
C MET A 1 13.50 7.67 9.27
N PHE A 2 12.97 8.75 9.86
CA PHE A 2 13.72 9.97 10.19
C PHE A 2 13.31 10.38 11.60
N ASP A 3 13.72 9.60 12.59
CA ASP A 3 13.56 9.94 14.01
C ASP A 3 14.67 10.93 14.39
N ILE A 4 14.61 12.14 13.84
CA ILE A 4 15.48 13.25 14.28
C ILE A 4 14.89 13.78 15.57
N GLY A 5 15.30 13.18 16.68
CA GLY A 5 14.99 13.63 18.03
C GLY A 5 15.84 14.82 18.46
N PHE A 6 15.51 15.38 19.63
CA PHE A 6 16.30 16.43 20.25
C PHE A 6 17.75 15.97 20.55
N SER A 7 17.93 14.69 20.92
CA SER A 7 19.22 14.04 21.14
C SER A 7 20.11 14.08 19.89
N GLU A 8 19.62 13.61 18.76
CA GLU A 8 20.35 13.58 17.49
C GLU A 8 20.75 14.99 17.05
N LEU A 9 19.85 15.97 17.21
CA LEU A 9 20.14 17.36 16.87
C LEU A 9 21.26 17.94 17.76
N MET A 10 21.30 17.58 19.05
CA MET A 10 22.40 17.96 19.95
C MET A 10 23.74 17.36 19.49
N VAL A 11 23.77 16.07 19.14
CA VAL A 11 24.99 15.39 18.68
C VAL A 11 25.51 16.04 17.39
N ILE A 12 24.63 16.27 16.41
CA ILE A 12 24.97 16.96 15.17
C ILE A 12 25.47 18.38 15.46
N GLY A 13 24.85 19.09 16.40
CA GLY A 13 25.28 20.42 16.84
C GLY A 13 26.72 20.41 17.38
N ILE A 14 27.05 19.46 18.27
CA ILE A 14 28.41 19.32 18.81
C ILE A 14 29.42 19.02 17.69
N VAL A 15 29.12 18.07 16.81
CA VAL A 15 30.00 17.72 15.68
C VAL A 15 30.20 18.91 14.75
N ALA A 16 29.12 19.63 14.42
CA ALA A 16 29.19 20.83 13.59
C ALA A 16 30.04 21.93 14.25
N LEU A 17 29.93 22.12 15.57
CA LEU A 17 30.78 23.06 16.31
C LEU A 17 32.26 22.66 16.28
N LEU A 18 32.58 21.36 16.31
CA LEU A 18 33.98 20.88 16.24
C LEU A 18 34.57 21.01 14.82
N VAL A 19 33.81 20.63 13.79
CA VAL A 19 34.29 20.60 12.41
C VAL A 19 34.36 21.99 11.79
N ILE A 20 33.29 22.78 11.94
CA ILE A 20 33.18 24.11 11.35
C ILE A 20 33.75 25.16 12.30
N GLY A 21 33.65 24.94 13.60
CA GLY A 21 34.04 25.89 14.64
C GLY A 21 32.84 26.69 15.18
N PRO A 22 32.82 26.99 16.49
CA PRO A 22 31.72 27.71 17.15
C PRO A 22 31.50 29.14 16.62
N GLU A 23 32.54 29.77 16.11
CA GLU A 23 32.47 31.13 15.56
C GLU A 23 31.93 31.17 14.12
N ARG A 24 32.12 30.09 13.36
CA ARG A 24 31.80 30.03 11.92
C ARG A 24 30.42 29.46 11.65
N LEU A 25 29.96 28.49 12.44
CA LEU A 25 28.61 27.91 12.38
C LEU A 25 27.50 28.99 12.35
N PRO A 26 27.45 29.97 13.28
CA PRO A 26 26.39 30.98 13.27
C PRO A 26 26.43 31.86 12.01
N ARG A 27 27.62 32.08 11.42
CA ARG A 27 27.76 32.84 10.19
C ARG A 27 27.19 32.09 8.98
N VAL A 28 27.45 30.77 8.90
CA VAL A 28 26.89 29.90 7.87
C VAL A 28 25.38 29.77 8.01
N ALA A 29 24.88 29.54 9.23
CA ALA A 29 23.44 29.46 9.52
C ALA A 29 22.71 30.74 9.13
N ARG A 30 23.27 31.92 9.43
CA ARG A 30 22.71 33.22 8.99
C ARG A 30 22.68 33.36 7.47
N THR A 31 23.73 32.90 6.78
CA THR A 31 23.82 33.00 5.32
C THR A 31 22.81 32.09 4.64
N LEU A 32 22.73 30.83 5.08
CA LEU A 32 21.73 29.87 4.59
C LEU A 32 20.31 30.31 4.93
N GLY A 33 20.09 30.80 6.15
CA GLY A 33 18.79 31.33 6.58
C GLY A 33 18.34 32.52 5.74
N HIS A 34 19.26 33.41 5.36
CA HIS A 34 18.94 34.53 4.47
C HIS A 34 18.59 34.09 3.05
N LEU A 35 19.31 33.10 2.52
CA LEU A 35 19.03 32.51 1.20
C LEU A 35 17.68 31.80 1.19
N LEU A 36 17.42 30.94 2.17
CA LEU A 36 16.16 30.23 2.33
C LEU A 36 15.01 31.20 2.59
N GLY A 37 15.22 32.22 3.42
CA GLY A 37 14.21 33.25 3.70
C GLY A 37 13.84 34.07 2.46
N ARG A 38 14.82 34.43 1.63
CA ARG A 38 14.56 35.08 0.33
C ARG A 38 13.84 34.16 -0.65
N ALA A 39 14.25 32.90 -0.75
CA ALA A 39 13.59 31.93 -1.60
C ALA A 39 12.13 31.72 -1.17
N GLN A 40 11.89 31.56 0.13
CA GLN A 40 10.54 31.43 0.69
C GLN A 40 9.70 32.68 0.41
N ARG A 41 10.27 33.88 0.54
CA ARG A 41 9.59 35.13 0.22
C ARG A 41 9.22 35.21 -1.27
N TYR A 42 10.15 34.88 -2.16
CA TYR A 42 9.88 34.84 -3.59
C TYR A 42 8.77 33.84 -3.95
N VAL A 43 8.80 32.64 -3.36
CA VAL A 43 7.73 31.64 -3.55
C VAL A 43 6.39 32.17 -3.03
N ASN A 44 6.38 32.86 -1.89
CA ASN A 44 5.15 33.45 -1.34
C ASN A 44 4.62 34.60 -2.20
N ASP A 45 5.50 35.47 -2.70
CA ASP A 45 5.15 36.59 -3.58
C ASP A 45 4.57 36.06 -4.90
N VAL A 46 5.25 35.11 -5.55
CA VAL A 46 4.77 34.43 -6.76
C VAL A 46 3.47 33.68 -6.50
N LYS A 47 3.33 32.97 -5.37
CA LYS A 47 2.07 32.33 -5.00
C LYS A 47 0.96 33.36 -4.82
N SER A 48 1.27 34.54 -4.27
CA SER A 48 0.28 35.61 -4.08
C SER A 48 -0.14 36.25 -5.40
N ASP A 49 0.78 36.46 -6.34
CA ASP A 49 0.51 36.99 -7.67
C ASP A 49 -0.28 35.97 -8.51
N ILE A 50 0.15 34.70 -8.51
CA ILE A 50 -0.57 33.59 -9.16
C ILE A 50 -1.96 33.43 -8.56
N ASN A 51 -2.13 33.50 -7.24
CA ASN A 51 -3.46 33.38 -6.62
C ASN A 51 -4.35 34.61 -6.90
N ARG A 52 -3.77 35.72 -7.37
CA ARG A 52 -4.48 36.94 -7.72
C ARG A 52 -4.82 37.01 -9.21
N GLU A 53 -4.06 36.32 -10.07
CA GLU A 53 -4.31 36.17 -11.50
C GLU A 53 -5.13 34.91 -11.85
N ILE A 54 -4.91 33.80 -11.14
CA ILE A 54 -5.78 32.63 -11.19
C ILE A 54 -7.03 32.94 -10.37
N GLN A 55 -8.02 33.54 -11.03
CA GLN A 55 -9.41 33.27 -10.66
C GLN A 55 -9.58 31.75 -10.60
N LEU A 56 -10.30 31.28 -9.58
CA LEU A 56 -10.47 29.89 -9.13
C LEU A 56 -10.80 28.84 -10.21
N ASP A 57 -11.01 29.24 -11.46
CA ASP A 57 -11.45 28.42 -12.58
C ASP A 57 -10.38 27.49 -13.16
N GLU A 58 -9.09 27.88 -13.22
CA GLU A 58 -8.07 27.01 -13.80
C GLU A 58 -7.65 25.86 -12.88
N LEU A 59 -7.53 26.12 -11.57
CA LEU A 59 -7.29 25.05 -10.59
C LEU A 59 -8.46 24.07 -10.51
N LYS A 60 -9.70 24.58 -10.64
CA LYS A 60 -10.91 23.75 -10.74
C LYS A 60 -10.91 22.93 -12.01
N LYS A 61 -10.52 23.51 -13.15
CA LYS A 61 -10.42 22.83 -14.44
C LYS A 61 -9.37 21.72 -14.43
N LEU A 62 -8.21 21.95 -13.83
CA LEU A 62 -7.18 20.91 -13.64
C LEU A 62 -7.67 19.79 -12.72
N GLN A 63 -8.34 20.11 -11.61
CA GLN A 63 -8.93 19.11 -10.72
C GLN A 63 -10.01 18.29 -11.42
N THR A 64 -10.90 18.92 -12.19
CA THR A 64 -11.94 18.25 -12.96
C THR A 64 -11.33 17.34 -14.03
N GLN A 65 -10.33 17.81 -14.78
CA GLN A 65 -9.67 17.02 -15.83
C GLN A 65 -8.95 15.79 -15.27
N VAL A 66 -8.29 15.92 -14.12
CA VAL A 66 -7.64 14.79 -13.44
C VAL A 66 -8.67 13.79 -12.92
N THR A 67 -9.78 14.27 -12.34
CA THR A 67 -10.86 13.41 -11.82
C THR A 67 -11.57 12.66 -12.95
N GLU A 68 -11.85 13.33 -14.07
CA GLU A 68 -12.45 12.73 -15.26
C GLU A 68 -11.53 11.64 -15.84
N SER A 69 -10.23 11.95 -15.96
CA SER A 69 -9.23 11.01 -16.46
C SER A 69 -9.10 9.78 -15.55
N ALA A 70 -9.13 9.98 -14.23
CA ALA A 70 -9.10 8.89 -13.26
C ALA A 70 -10.34 7.99 -13.38
N ARG A 71 -11.55 8.58 -13.47
CA ARG A 71 -12.81 7.82 -13.64
C ARG A 71 -12.83 7.03 -14.95
N ALA A 72 -12.41 7.63 -16.06
CA ALA A 72 -12.34 6.95 -17.35
C ALA A 72 -11.37 5.76 -17.31
N LEU A 73 -10.27 5.89 -16.57
CA LEU A 73 -9.32 4.81 -16.35
C LEU A 73 -9.94 3.69 -15.48
N GLU A 74 -10.60 4.04 -14.38
CA GLU A 74 -11.31 3.08 -13.51
C GLU A 74 -12.38 2.31 -14.28
N ASP A 75 -13.17 2.98 -15.12
CA ASP A 75 -14.21 2.36 -15.95
C ASP A 75 -13.62 1.43 -17.02
N SER A 76 -12.49 1.82 -17.62
CA SER A 76 -11.79 0.99 -18.61
C SER A 76 -11.21 -0.26 -17.96
N VAL A 77 -10.56 -0.10 -16.80
CA VAL A 77 -10.00 -1.21 -16.02
C VAL A 77 -11.10 -2.16 -15.54
N ARG A 78 -12.24 -1.64 -15.07
CA ARG A 78 -13.40 -2.47 -14.70
C ARG A 78 -13.96 -3.25 -15.88
N LYS A 79 -14.14 -2.62 -17.04
CA LYS A 79 -14.63 -3.29 -18.25
C LYS A 79 -13.67 -4.38 -18.74
N GLU A 80 -12.37 -4.13 -18.71
CA GLU A 80 -11.36 -5.14 -19.03
C GLU A 80 -11.40 -6.30 -18.03
N TYR A 81 -11.54 -6.01 -16.73
CA TYR A 81 -11.63 -7.02 -15.69
C TYR A 81 -12.89 -7.89 -15.82
N ASP A 82 -14.07 -7.29 -16.05
CA ASP A 82 -15.33 -8.02 -16.23
C ASP A 82 -15.33 -8.84 -17.53
N SER A 83 -14.72 -8.32 -18.59
CA SER A 83 -14.56 -9.05 -19.87
C SER A 83 -13.61 -10.24 -19.72
N ALA A 84 -12.48 -10.04 -19.04
CA ALA A 84 -11.53 -11.11 -18.75
C ALA A 84 -12.16 -12.18 -17.86
N ARG A 85 -12.90 -11.77 -16.81
CA ARG A 85 -13.62 -12.69 -15.94
C ARG A 85 -14.68 -13.48 -16.71
N SER A 86 -15.48 -12.83 -17.54
CA SER A 86 -16.51 -13.50 -18.35
C SER A 86 -15.93 -14.46 -19.38
N ALA A 87 -14.81 -14.09 -20.01
CA ALA A 87 -14.07 -14.93 -20.95
C ALA A 87 -13.43 -16.16 -20.30
N VAL A 88 -13.15 -16.10 -18.99
CA VAL A 88 -12.59 -17.21 -18.21
C VAL A 88 -13.70 -18.06 -17.56
N GLU A 89 -14.75 -17.44 -17.01
CA GLU A 89 -15.85 -18.14 -16.34
C GLU A 89 -16.71 -18.97 -17.31
N SER A 90 -16.91 -18.51 -18.55
CA SER A 90 -17.68 -19.25 -19.56
C SER A 90 -17.07 -20.62 -19.93
N PRO A 91 -15.78 -20.72 -20.31
CA PRO A 91 -15.15 -22.01 -20.57
C PRO A 91 -14.93 -22.84 -19.30
N VAL A 92 -14.68 -22.21 -18.15
CA VAL A 92 -14.51 -22.93 -16.87
C VAL A 92 -15.81 -23.59 -16.43
N ASN A 93 -16.95 -22.89 -16.46
CA ASN A 93 -18.24 -23.51 -16.10
C ASN A 93 -18.68 -24.57 -17.12
N ALA A 94 -18.40 -24.36 -18.41
CA ALA A 94 -18.66 -25.38 -19.43
C ALA A 94 -17.79 -26.64 -19.19
N ALA A 95 -16.51 -26.47 -18.87
CA ALA A 95 -15.61 -27.57 -18.53
C ALA A 95 -16.03 -28.29 -17.23
N VAL A 96 -16.42 -27.56 -16.19
CA VAL A 96 -16.94 -28.14 -14.94
C VAL A 96 -18.24 -28.91 -15.19
N ALA A 97 -19.14 -28.40 -16.03
CA ALA A 97 -20.37 -29.08 -16.40
C ALA A 97 -20.12 -30.36 -17.21
N GLU A 98 -19.16 -30.35 -18.16
CA GLU A 98 -18.76 -31.57 -18.89
C GLU A 98 -18.06 -32.59 -17.97
N LEU A 99 -17.24 -32.14 -17.04
CA LEU A 99 -16.62 -33.00 -16.03
C LEU A 99 -17.68 -33.63 -15.12
N GLN A 100 -18.68 -32.88 -14.69
CA GLN A 100 -19.80 -33.38 -13.88
C GLN A 100 -20.73 -34.32 -14.66
N ALA A 101 -21.01 -34.03 -15.93
CA ALA A 101 -21.77 -34.92 -16.81
C ALA A 101 -21.02 -36.23 -17.07
N SER A 102 -19.69 -36.17 -17.19
CA SER A 102 -18.83 -37.35 -17.37
C SER A 102 -18.60 -38.16 -16.08
N THR A 103 -18.95 -37.61 -14.91
CA THR A 103 -18.82 -38.30 -13.61
C THR A 103 -20.10 -39.03 -13.19
N GLN A 104 -21.25 -38.73 -13.82
CA GLN A 104 -22.53 -39.40 -13.51
C GLN A 104 -22.61 -40.90 -13.84
N PRO A 105 -21.96 -41.47 -14.87
CA PRO A 105 -22.10 -42.91 -15.13
C PRO A 105 -21.20 -43.78 -14.23
N VAL A 106 -20.33 -43.20 -13.39
CA VAL A 106 -19.43 -43.97 -12.51
C VAL A 106 -20.03 -44.17 -11.10
N ALA A 107 -20.98 -43.32 -10.68
CA ALA A 107 -21.63 -43.45 -9.37
C ALA A 107 -22.70 -44.54 -9.31
N GLU A 108 -23.22 -45.00 -10.45
CA GLU A 108 -24.30 -46.00 -10.53
C GLU A 108 -23.80 -47.44 -10.80
N ALA A 109 -22.49 -47.67 -10.81
CA ALA A 109 -21.91 -48.97 -11.18
C ALA A 109 -21.21 -49.73 -10.05
N LEU A 110 -21.32 -49.33 -8.77
CA LEU A 110 -20.76 -50.09 -7.64
C LEU A 110 -21.74 -50.24 -6.45
N PRO A 111 -21.87 -51.46 -5.87
CA PRO A 111 -22.89 -51.82 -4.88
C PRO A 111 -22.63 -51.24 -3.48
N PRO A 112 -23.64 -51.22 -2.57
CA PRO A 112 -23.46 -50.73 -1.20
C PRO A 112 -22.92 -51.83 -0.29
N ALA A 113 -21.73 -51.65 0.30
CA ALA A 113 -21.28 -52.28 1.57
C ALA A 113 -19.82 -51.91 1.90
N PRO A 114 -19.36 -52.01 3.16
CA PRO A 114 -19.90 -51.60 4.47
C PRO A 114 -18.96 -50.57 5.18
N PRO A 115 -19.32 -49.97 6.34
CA PRO A 115 -18.45 -49.00 7.01
C PRO A 115 -17.30 -49.73 7.71
N LEU A 116 -16.07 -49.57 7.22
CA LEU A 116 -14.88 -49.88 7.99
C LEU A 116 -14.67 -48.77 9.02
N ALA A 117 -15.42 -48.85 10.11
CA ALA A 117 -14.96 -48.37 11.40
C ALA A 117 -13.74 -49.21 11.79
N SER A 118 -12.59 -48.57 12.07
CA SER A 118 -11.74 -48.80 13.25
C SER A 118 -10.32 -48.27 13.06
N ALA A 119 -9.76 -47.78 14.18
CA ALA A 119 -8.35 -47.60 14.53
C ALA A 119 -7.77 -46.19 14.23
N GLN A 120 -7.40 -45.34 15.20
CA GLN A 120 -7.19 -45.40 16.66
C GLN A 120 -7.23 -43.92 17.14
N ALA A 121 -7.99 -43.46 18.14
CA ALA A 121 -7.90 -43.68 19.58
C ALA A 121 -6.47 -43.57 20.16
N THR A 122 -6.35 -42.91 21.33
CA THR A 122 -5.19 -42.79 22.23
C THR A 122 -4.47 -41.43 22.09
N ALA A 123 -4.86 -40.36 22.80
CA ALA A 123 -4.83 -40.22 24.26
C ALA A 123 -3.47 -40.61 24.86
N LEU A 124 -2.51 -39.67 24.86
CA LEU A 124 -1.39 -39.70 25.80
C LEU A 124 -1.58 -38.55 26.77
N GLU A 125 -2.41 -38.87 27.76
CA GLU A 125 -2.46 -38.23 29.06
C GLU A 125 -1.16 -38.54 29.81
N THR A 126 -0.61 -37.50 30.47
CA THR A 126 0.15 -37.52 31.73
C THR A 126 1.48 -38.33 31.79
N PRO A 127 2.24 -38.27 32.90
CA PRO A 127 2.77 -37.09 33.61
C PRO A 127 4.26 -37.32 33.99
N HIS A 128 5.00 -36.32 34.48
CA HIS A 128 5.84 -36.56 35.68
C HIS A 128 6.35 -35.27 36.34
N LYS A 129 5.83 -35.03 37.54
CA LYS A 129 6.43 -34.28 38.66
C LYS A 129 7.20 -35.29 39.53
N PRO A 130 8.34 -34.93 40.13
CA PRO A 130 8.41 -34.90 41.60
C PRO A 130 9.12 -33.59 42.03
N ALA A 131 8.57 -32.75 42.92
CA ALA A 131 8.52 -32.93 44.37
C ALA A 131 9.92 -33.14 44.99
N ALA A 132 10.56 -32.02 45.34
CA ALA A 132 11.37 -31.82 46.55
C ALA A 132 11.29 -30.34 46.90
#